data_AF-A0A0C2D158-F1
#
_entry.id   AF-A0A0C2D158-F1
#
_cell.length_a   1.000
_cell.length_b   1.000
_cell.length_c   1.000
_cell.angle_alpha   90.00
_cell.angle_beta   90.00
_cell.angle_gamma   90.00
#
_symmetry.space_group_name_H-M   'P 1'
#
loop_
_entity.id
_entity.type
_entity.pdbx_description
1 polymer ?
#
loop_
_entity_poly.entity_id
_entity_poly.type
_entity_poly.pdbx_seq_one_letter_code
_entity_poly.pdbx_strand_id
1 'polypeptide(L)'
;MPTHIGFQLERVPSLTIITATVGCYARIWNYEFRIVSSYDYQDECPHKDKFFRRHCVAARILGSYDYILFLDADIGVVNPKKRIEDFLDANAEIIFYDRFYNWEVMAGAYLAKNTNWTEHFLDGKHQ
;
A
#
# COMPACT_ATOMS: atom_id res chain seq x y z
N MET A 1 -19.41 0.68 5.47
CA MET A 1 -18.42 -0.31 4.96
C MET A 1 -17.70 0.37 3.81
N PRO A 2 -16.36 0.39 3.77
CA PRO A 2 -15.62 1.10 2.74
C PRO A 2 -15.98 0.51 1.37
N THR A 3 -16.24 1.39 0.41
CA THR A 3 -16.73 1.03 -0.93
C THR A 3 -15.61 0.94 -1.95
N HIS A 4 -14.44 1.53 -1.66
CA HIS A 4 -13.29 1.53 -2.55
C HIS A 4 -11.97 1.34 -1.78
N ILE A 5 -11.41 0.13 -1.85
CA ILE A 5 -10.05 -0.17 -1.38
C ILE A 5 -9.12 -0.27 -2.58
N GLY A 6 -8.10 0.59 -2.60
CA GLY A 6 -7.05 0.59 -3.63
C GLY A 6 -5.84 -0.24 -3.18
N PHE A 7 -5.29 -1.03 -4.08
CA PHE A 7 -4.03 -1.76 -3.85
C PHE A 7 -2.93 -1.15 -4.67
N GLN A 8 -1.77 -0.97 -4.04
CA GLN A 8 -0.60 -0.39 -4.67
C GLN A 8 0.57 -1.37 -4.62
N LEU A 9 1.11 -1.73 -5.80
CA LEU A 9 2.31 -2.55 -5.92
C LEU A 9 3.43 -1.80 -6.66
N GLU A 10 4.64 -1.78 -6.12
CA GLU A 10 5.79 -1.20 -6.83
C GLU A 10 6.31 -2.16 -7.93
N ARG A 11 6.56 -1.67 -9.15
CA ARG A 11 6.95 -2.53 -10.29
C ARG A 11 8.40 -3.06 -10.19
N VAL A 12 8.61 -4.38 -10.30
CA VAL A 12 9.93 -5.02 -10.45
C VAL A 12 9.94 -5.95 -11.69
N PRO A 13 10.96 -5.91 -12.57
CA PRO A 13 10.93 -6.56 -13.89
C PRO A 13 10.80 -8.10 -13.92
N SER A 14 10.99 -8.80 -12.80
CA SER A 14 11.12 -10.26 -12.77
C SER A 14 10.10 -11.00 -11.88
N LEU A 15 9.01 -10.36 -11.44
CA LEU A 15 8.12 -10.94 -10.41
C LEU A 15 6.67 -11.19 -10.87
N THR A 16 6.50 -11.99 -11.94
CA THR A 16 5.17 -12.28 -12.51
C THR A 16 4.26 -13.06 -11.56
N ILE A 17 4.80 -13.99 -10.76
CA ILE A 17 3.98 -14.86 -9.90
C ILE A 17 3.34 -14.08 -8.74
N ILE A 18 4.10 -13.24 -8.05
CA ILE A 18 3.61 -12.53 -6.86
C ILE A 18 2.53 -11.53 -7.25
N THR A 19 2.78 -10.74 -8.29
CA THR A 19 1.77 -9.84 -8.87
C THR A 19 0.52 -10.59 -9.32
N ALA A 20 0.64 -11.80 -9.86
CA ALA A 20 -0.50 -12.63 -10.22
C ALA A 20 -1.33 -13.06 -9.00
N THR A 21 -0.69 -13.45 -7.88
CA THR A 21 -1.44 -13.83 -6.67
C THR A 21 -2.26 -12.68 -6.10
N VAL A 22 -1.67 -11.48 -5.99
CA VAL A 22 -2.34 -10.28 -5.48
C VAL A 22 -3.45 -9.84 -6.45
N GLY A 23 -3.18 -9.84 -7.75
CA GLY A 23 -4.17 -9.49 -8.77
C GLY A 23 -5.38 -10.44 -8.78
N CYS A 24 -5.17 -11.75 -8.60
CA CYS A 24 -6.27 -12.72 -8.47
C CYS A 24 -7.10 -12.47 -7.20
N TYR A 25 -6.44 -12.22 -6.06
CA TYR A 25 -7.13 -11.91 -4.81
C TYR A 25 -7.99 -10.66 -4.92
N ALA A 26 -7.45 -9.59 -5.52
CA ALA A 26 -8.19 -8.35 -5.75
C ALA A 26 -9.44 -8.59 -6.62
N ARG A 27 -9.32 -9.41 -7.67
CA ARG A 27 -10.48 -9.76 -8.52
C ARG A 27 -11.56 -10.55 -7.79
N ILE A 28 -11.19 -11.50 -6.94
CA ILE A 28 -12.15 -12.32 -6.17
C ILE A 28 -13.03 -11.44 -5.27
N TRP A 29 -12.42 -10.42 -4.64
CA TRP A 29 -13.08 -9.55 -3.67
C TRP A 29 -13.49 -8.19 -4.23
N ASN A 30 -13.35 -7.99 -5.55
CA ASN A 30 -13.69 -6.76 -6.24
C ASN A 30 -12.97 -5.52 -5.69
N TYR A 31 -11.69 -5.67 -5.36
CA TYR A 31 -10.81 -4.56 -5.02
C TYR A 31 -10.13 -3.99 -6.28
N GLU A 32 -9.80 -2.70 -6.25
CA GLU A 32 -9.01 -2.12 -7.33
C GLU A 32 -7.52 -2.44 -7.14
N PHE A 33 -6.90 -3.01 -8.17
CA PHE A 33 -5.49 -3.39 -8.15
C PHE A 33 -4.67 -2.51 -9.09
N ARG A 34 -3.71 -1.76 -8.52
CA ARG A 34 -2.79 -0.90 -9.26
C ARG A 34 -1.35 -1.34 -9.05
N ILE A 35 -0.62 -1.40 -10.16
CA ILE A 35 0.84 -1.52 -10.17
C ILE A 35 1.35 -0.17 -10.62
N VAL A 36 2.24 0.41 -9.83
CA VAL A 36 2.71 1.76 -10.05
C VAL A 36 4.22 1.80 -9.98
N SER A 37 4.80 2.66 -10.80
CA SER A 37 6.20 2.98 -10.73
C SER A 37 6.40 4.28 -9.98
N SER A 38 7.30 4.28 -9.00
CA SER A 38 7.70 5.52 -8.31
C SER A 38 8.39 6.52 -9.24
N TYR A 39 8.84 6.09 -10.43
CA TYR A 39 9.38 6.95 -11.46
C TYR A 39 8.33 7.86 -12.13
N ASP A 40 7.07 7.43 -12.18
CA ASP A 40 5.97 8.19 -12.81
C ASP A 40 5.55 9.40 -11.95
N TYR A 41 6.03 9.47 -10.70
CA TYR A 41 5.69 10.49 -9.70
C TYR A 41 6.91 11.33 -9.27
N GLN A 42 7.99 11.34 -10.04
CA GLN A 42 9.23 12.03 -9.65
C GLN A 42 9.06 13.52 -9.39
N ASP A 43 8.20 14.19 -10.15
CA ASP A 43 7.97 15.63 -10.01
C ASP A 43 7.16 15.95 -8.74
N GLU A 44 6.18 15.10 -8.40
CA GLU A 44 5.32 15.27 -7.23
C GLU A 44 5.96 14.77 -5.92
N CYS A 45 6.83 13.76 -6.05
CA CYS A 45 7.52 13.07 -4.97
C CYS A 45 9.05 13.15 -5.16
N PRO A 46 9.66 14.32 -4.89
CA PRO A 46 11.09 14.57 -5.14
C PRO A 46 12.04 13.91 -4.12
N HIS A 47 11.55 12.95 -3.34
CA HIS A 47 12.33 12.22 -2.34
C HIS A 47 13.53 11.52 -3.00
N LYS A 48 14.75 11.85 -2.54
CA LYS A 48 15.98 11.24 -3.07
C LYS A 48 16.04 9.75 -2.82
N ASP A 49 15.61 9.34 -1.62
CA ASP A 49 15.55 7.94 -1.23
C ASP A 49 14.27 7.28 -1.78
N LYS A 50 14.45 6.18 -2.51
CA LYS A 50 13.35 5.39 -3.08
C LYS A 50 12.40 4.83 -2.01
N PHE A 51 12.92 4.50 -0.83
CA PHE A 51 12.13 3.94 0.27
C PHE A 51 11.14 4.96 0.83
N PHE A 52 11.48 6.24 0.83
CA PHE A 52 10.55 7.30 1.19
C PHE A 52 9.68 7.75 0.01
N ARG A 53 10.22 7.72 -1.21
CA ARG A 53 9.48 8.11 -2.42
C ARG A 53 8.20 7.30 -2.60
N ARG A 54 8.25 5.99 -2.43
CA ARG A 54 7.08 5.11 -2.56
C ARG A 54 5.95 5.45 -1.58
N HIS A 55 6.28 5.93 -0.37
CA HIS A 55 5.27 6.37 0.60
C HIS A 55 4.60 7.69 0.16
N CYS A 56 5.36 8.63 -0.40
CA CYS A 56 4.78 9.82 -1.02
C CYS A 56 3.84 9.46 -2.19
N VAL A 57 4.23 8.48 -3.02
CA VAL A 57 3.34 7.99 -4.09
C VAL A 57 2.07 7.38 -3.53
N ALA A 58 2.16 6.61 -2.43
CA ALA A 58 1.00 6.10 -1.74
C ALA A 58 0.08 7.24 -1.25
N ALA A 59 0.63 8.35 -0.74
CA ALA A 59 -0.14 9.53 -0.36
C ALA A 59 -0.91 10.15 -1.54
N ARG A 60 -0.29 10.26 -2.74
CA ARG A 60 -0.95 10.80 -3.93
C ARG A 60 -2.09 9.93 -4.45
N ILE A 61 -2.01 8.62 -4.22
CA ILE A 61 -3.05 7.66 -4.65
C ILE A 61 -4.17 7.55 -3.62
N LEU A 62 -3.85 7.71 -2.34
CA LEU A 62 -4.77 7.56 -1.21
C LEU A 62 -6.06 8.38 -1.37
N GLY A 63 -5.96 9.61 -1.87
CA GLY A 63 -7.11 10.51 -2.06
C GLY A 63 -8.24 9.97 -2.95
N SER A 64 -8.00 8.91 -3.74
CA SER A 64 -9.01 8.26 -4.59
C SER A 64 -9.76 7.10 -3.91
N TYR A 65 -9.40 6.76 -2.67
CA TYR A 65 -9.89 5.56 -1.96
C TYR A 65 -10.31 5.89 -0.53
N ASP A 66 -11.10 5.02 0.09
CA ASP A 66 -11.36 5.09 1.54
C ASP A 66 -10.14 4.58 2.33
N TYR A 67 -9.54 3.51 1.80
CA TYR A 67 -8.35 2.87 2.32
C TYR A 67 -7.46 2.39 1.18
N ILE A 68 -6.15 2.34 1.41
CA ILE A 68 -5.23 1.62 0.55
C ILE A 68 -4.51 0.52 1.34
N LEU A 69 -4.28 -0.61 0.68
CA LEU A 69 -3.28 -1.58 1.10
C LEU A 69 -2.04 -1.38 0.23
N PHE A 70 -1.00 -0.79 0.82
CA PHE A 70 0.30 -0.65 0.17
C PHE A 70 1.07 -1.97 0.30
N LEU A 71 1.69 -2.44 -0.79
CA LEU A 71 2.48 -3.67 -0.82
C LEU A 71 3.75 -3.49 -1.68
N ASP A 72 4.88 -3.93 -1.15
CA ASP A 72 6.07 -4.16 -1.96
C ASP A 72 5.87 -5.30 -2.95
N ALA A 73 6.66 -5.28 -4.03
CA ALA A 73 6.51 -6.21 -5.15
C ALA A 73 6.68 -7.67 -4.76
N ASP A 74 7.40 -7.94 -3.67
CA ASP A 74 7.79 -9.25 -3.16
C ASP A 74 6.78 -9.85 -2.16
N ILE A 75 5.59 -9.25 -2.03
CA ILE A 75 4.53 -9.70 -1.11
C ILE A 75 3.37 -10.34 -1.87
N GLY A 76 3.03 -11.58 -1.52
CA GLY A 76 1.96 -12.36 -2.14
C GLY A 76 0.85 -12.77 -1.16
N VAL A 77 -0.29 -13.17 -1.72
CA VAL A 77 -1.44 -13.64 -0.94
C VAL A 77 -1.36 -15.16 -0.72
N VAL A 78 -1.33 -15.57 0.55
CA VAL A 78 -1.31 -17.00 0.94
C VAL A 78 -2.67 -17.54 1.37
N ASN A 79 -3.55 -16.69 1.90
CA ASN A 79 -4.90 -17.07 2.35
C ASN A 79 -5.95 -16.17 1.69
N PRO A 80 -6.48 -16.54 0.52
CA PRO A 80 -7.44 -15.71 -0.21
C PRO A 80 -8.84 -15.69 0.42
N LYS A 81 -9.11 -16.53 1.44
CA LYS A 81 -10.42 -16.57 2.12
C LYS A 81 -10.58 -15.46 3.15
N LYS A 82 -9.47 -14.89 3.64
CA LYS A 82 -9.49 -13.76 4.57
C LYS A 82 -9.61 -12.46 3.81
N ARG A 83 -10.43 -11.55 4.34
CA ARG A 83 -10.72 -10.24 3.73
C ARG A 83 -9.83 -9.17 4.34
N ILE A 84 -9.52 -8.12 3.59
CA ILE A 84 -8.75 -6.98 4.15
C ILE A 84 -9.51 -6.32 5.29
N GLU A 85 -10.83 -6.23 5.16
CA GLU A 85 -11.68 -5.58 6.14
C GLU A 85 -11.60 -6.26 7.52
N ASP A 86 -11.21 -7.54 7.58
CA ASP A 86 -10.97 -8.25 8.83
C ASP A 86 -9.74 -7.72 9.60
N PHE A 87 -8.86 -6.96 8.94
CA PHE A 87 -7.63 -6.37 9.50
C PHE A 87 -7.75 -4.86 9.72
N LEU A 88 -8.88 -4.24 9.40
CA LEU A 88 -9.09 -2.81 9.62
C LEU A 88 -9.45 -2.52 11.09
N ASP A 89 -8.90 -1.44 11.62
CA ASP A 89 -9.31 -0.81 12.86
C ASP A 89 -9.81 0.60 12.56
N ALA A 90 -11.07 0.87 12.88
CA ALA A 90 -11.72 2.16 12.59
C ALA A 90 -11.06 3.34 13.32
N ASN A 91 -10.34 3.07 14.42
CA ASN A 91 -9.65 4.05 15.25
C ASN A 91 -8.19 4.28 14.82
N ALA A 92 -7.68 3.49 13.88
CA ALA A 92 -6.33 3.64 13.34
C ALA A 92 -6.37 4.36 11.99
N GLU A 93 -5.44 5.30 11.81
CA GLU A 93 -5.22 5.95 10.52
C GLU A 93 -4.25 5.15 9.64
N ILE A 94 -3.23 4.55 10.26
CA ILE A 94 -2.31 3.62 9.60
C ILE A 94 -2.14 2.38 10.48
N ILE A 95 -2.13 1.21 9.86
CA ILE A 95 -1.92 -0.07 10.53
C ILE A 95 -0.66 -0.71 9.95
N PHE A 96 0.38 -0.76 10.78
CA PHE A 96 1.59 -1.54 10.54
C PHE A 96 1.54 -2.86 11.29
N TYR A 97 2.49 -3.73 10.99
CA TYR A 97 2.73 -4.97 11.73
C TYR A 97 4.23 -5.23 11.87
N ASP A 98 4.61 -6.03 12.86
CA ASP A 98 5.99 -6.43 13.06
C ASP A 98 6.37 -7.58 12.12
N ARG A 99 7.56 -7.51 11.53
CA ARG A 99 8.15 -8.64 10.80
C ARG A 99 8.39 -9.80 11.76
N PHE A 100 8.00 -11.00 11.34
CA PHE A 100 8.04 -12.20 12.19
C PHE A 100 9.45 -12.64 12.62
N TYR A 101 10.51 -12.18 11.92
CA TYR A 101 11.87 -12.68 12.11
C TYR A 101 12.84 -11.69 12.77
N ASN A 102 12.50 -10.40 12.87
CA ASN A 102 13.39 -9.39 13.45
C ASN A 102 12.68 -8.30 14.27
N TRP A 103 11.37 -8.41 14.53
CA TRP A 103 10.58 -7.45 15.33
C TRP A 103 10.67 -6.00 14.83
N GLU A 104 10.99 -5.81 13.56
CA GLU A 104 11.00 -4.51 12.91
C GLU A 104 9.61 -4.18 12.37
N VAL A 105 9.20 -2.93 12.48
CA VAL A 105 7.95 -2.43 11.87
C VAL A 105 8.04 -2.57 10.35
N MET A 106 7.11 -3.31 9.75
CA MET A 106 7.10 -3.59 8.32
C MET A 106 6.66 -2.35 7.51
N ALA A 107 7.63 -1.60 7.00
CA ALA A 107 7.36 -0.48 6.09
C ALA A 107 7.02 -0.91 4.65
N GLY A 108 7.20 -2.18 4.29
CA GLY A 108 6.90 -2.70 2.94
C GLY A 108 5.43 -3.11 2.74
N ALA A 109 4.61 -3.07 3.78
CA ALA A 109 3.18 -3.32 3.69
C ALA A 109 2.41 -2.71 4.85
N TYR A 110 1.36 -1.96 4.55
CA TYR A 110 0.51 -1.34 5.57
C TYR A 110 -0.87 -0.98 5.01
N LEU A 111 -1.84 -0.89 5.91
CA LEU A 111 -3.15 -0.33 5.61
C LEU A 111 -3.13 1.15 5.97
N ALA A 112 -3.59 2.00 5.07
CA ALA A 112 -3.68 3.44 5.28
C ALA A 112 -5.10 3.91 4.98
N LYS A 113 -5.68 4.64 5.93
CA LYS A 113 -6.99 5.28 5.83
C LYS A 113 -6.85 6.63 5.16
N ASN A 114 -7.80 7.00 4.30
CA ASN A 114 -7.78 8.31 3.67
C ASN A 114 -8.16 9.40 4.69
N THR A 115 -7.13 10.03 5.24
CA THR A 115 -7.23 11.19 6.14
C THR A 115 -6.10 12.17 5.83
N ASN A 116 -6.32 13.45 6.10
CA ASN A 116 -5.29 14.47 5.92
C ASN A 116 -4.02 14.12 6.71
N TRP A 117 -4.15 13.57 7.93
CA TRP A 117 -3.01 13.16 8.72
C TRP A 117 -2.22 12.03 8.05
N THR A 118 -2.91 11.02 7.51
CA THR A 118 -2.27 9.91 6.80
C THR A 118 -1.54 10.39 5.55
N GLU A 119 -2.16 11.25 4.75
CA GLU A 119 -1.51 11.85 3.58
C GLU A 119 -0.25 12.63 3.97
N HIS A 120 -0.31 13.46 5.01
CA HIS A 120 0.85 14.22 5.50
C HIS A 120 1.96 13.31 6.06
N PHE A 121 1.58 12.26 6.81
CA PHE A 121 2.54 11.29 7.34
C PHE A 121 3.30 10.58 6.21
N LEU A 122 2.57 10.14 5.17
CA LEU A 122 3.13 9.43 4.03
C LEU A 122 3.90 10.34 3.05
N ASP A 123 3.50 11.61 2.92
CA ASP A 123 4.20 12.59 2.07
C ASP A 123 5.60 12.92 2.58
N GLY A 124 5.87 12.81 3.89
CA GLY A 124 7.22 12.92 4.45
C GLY A 124 7.90 14.29 4.28
N LYS A 125 7.17 15.31 3.82
CA LYS A 125 7.65 16.69 3.76
C LYS A 125 7.58 17.28 5.17
N HIS A 126 8.74 17.52 5.77
CA HIS A 126 8.84 18.33 6.97
C HIS A 126 8.19 19.71 6.73
N GLN A 127 7.32 20.13 7.65
CA GLN A 127 7.11 21.55 7.92
C GLN A 127 8.38 22.11 8.55
#